data_AF-A0A3D1G0J4-F1
#
_entry.id   AF-A0A3D1G0J4-F1
#
_cell.length_a   1.000
_cell.length_b   1.000
_cell.length_c   1.000
_cell.angle_alpha   90.00
_cell.angle_beta   90.00
_cell.angle_gamma   90.00
#
_symmetry.space_group_name_H-M   'P 1'
#
loop_
_entity.id
_entity.type
_entity.pdbx_description
1 polymer ?
#
loop_
_entity_poly.entity_id
_entity_poly.type
_entity_poly.pdbx_seq_one_letter_code
_entity_poly.pdbx_strand_id
1 'polypeptide(L)'
;EQYSGVLRYYLQSGRYEPIYAELFTRNEIFSFTESLVDALPGGGYYIEEQNSSVLWILKDGEVKYKNILPSQHEGHHHLANWGRVMP
;
A
#
# COMPACT_ATOMS: atom_id res chain seq x y z
N GLU A 1 -10.20 -14.94 6.37
CA GLU A 1 -10.09 -13.46 6.36
C GLU A 1 -9.88 -12.97 4.93
N GLN A 2 -10.15 -11.68 4.66
CA GLN A 2 -9.95 -11.08 3.33
C GLN A 2 -8.78 -10.10 3.40
N TYR A 3 -7.89 -10.15 2.40
CA TYR A 3 -6.74 -9.26 2.28
C TYR A 3 -6.69 -8.68 0.87
N SER A 4 -6.12 -7.48 0.74
CA SER A 4 -5.83 -6.91 -0.57
C SER A 4 -4.54 -7.51 -1.13
N GLY A 5 -4.20 -7.14 -2.36
CA GLY A 5 -2.95 -7.55 -2.99
C GLY A 5 -2.64 -6.69 -4.20
N VAL A 6 -1.38 -6.71 -4.63
CA VAL A 6 -0.92 -5.97 -5.80
C VAL A 6 -0.49 -6.97 -6.87
N LEU A 7 -1.03 -6.81 -8.07
CA LEU A 7 -0.73 -7.65 -9.21
C LEU A 7 -0.05 -6.83 -10.29
N ARG A 8 1.17 -7.22 -10.67
CA ARG A 8 1.82 -6.68 -11.87
C ARG A 8 1.47 -7.55 -13.06
N TYR A 9 0.94 -6.95 -14.13
CA TYR A 9 0.62 -7.65 -15.37
C TYR A 9 1.54 -7.20 -16.51
N TYR A 10 2.20 -8.15 -17.17
CA TYR A 10 3.13 -7.93 -18.27
C TYR A 10 2.41 -8.10 -19.61
N LEU A 11 1.82 -7.03 -20.14
CA LEU A 11 0.94 -7.03 -21.31
C LEU A 11 1.49 -7.81 -22.52
N GLN A 12 2.78 -7.64 -22.85
CA GLN A 12 3.39 -8.29 -24.02
C GLN A 12 3.42 -9.83 -23.91
N SER A 13 3.58 -10.35 -22.71
CA SER A 13 3.76 -11.79 -22.46
C SER A 13 2.54 -12.48 -21.86
N GLY A 14 1.57 -11.70 -21.37
CA GLY A 14 0.45 -12.19 -20.58
C GLY A 14 0.83 -12.71 -19.18
N ARG A 15 2.12 -12.68 -18.81
CA ARG A 15 2.58 -13.08 -17.47
C ARG A 15 2.03 -12.11 -16.42
N TYR A 16 1.73 -12.62 -15.24
CA TYR A 16 1.44 -11.83 -14.07
C TYR A 16 2.35 -12.21 -12.91
N GLU A 17 2.49 -11.29 -11.96
CA GLU A 17 3.35 -11.42 -10.79
C GLU A 17 2.66 -10.77 -9.58
N PRO A 18 2.27 -11.57 -8.58
CA PRO A 18 1.83 -11.05 -7.30
C PRO A 18 3.01 -10.37 -6.59
N ILE A 19 2.82 -9.12 -6.22
CA ILE A 19 3.83 -8.32 -5.54
C ILE A 19 3.66 -8.49 -4.03
N TYR A 20 4.68 -9.05 -3.37
CA TYR A 20 4.76 -9.20 -1.91
C TYR A 20 3.51 -9.85 -1.26
N ALA A 21 2.93 -10.88 -1.89
CA ALA A 21 1.69 -11.50 -1.41
C ALA A 21 1.70 -11.90 0.08
N GLU A 22 2.83 -12.44 0.57
CA GLU A 22 2.98 -12.80 1.99
C GLU A 22 2.98 -11.59 2.93
N LEU A 23 3.42 -10.42 2.48
CA LEU A 23 3.36 -9.20 3.30
C LEU A 23 1.93 -8.71 3.49
N PHE A 24 1.08 -8.86 2.47
CA PHE A 24 -0.32 -8.47 2.57
C PHE A 24 -1.06 -9.32 3.58
N THR A 25 -0.86 -10.65 3.55
CA THR A 25 -1.51 -11.56 4.51
C THR A 25 -0.94 -11.39 5.92
N ARG A 26 0.40 -11.37 6.07
CA ARG A 26 1.06 -11.27 7.37
C ARG A 26 0.77 -9.97 8.12
N ASN A 27 0.58 -8.87 7.38
CA ASN A 27 0.32 -7.55 7.98
C ASN A 27 -1.14 -7.12 7.87
N GLU A 28 -2.02 -8.01 7.42
CA GLU A 28 -3.45 -7.78 7.27
C GLU A 28 -3.76 -6.54 6.41
N ILE A 29 -2.96 -6.29 5.37
CA ILE A 29 -3.12 -5.12 4.50
C ILE A 29 -4.41 -5.29 3.69
N PHE A 30 -5.34 -4.36 3.88
CA PHE A 30 -6.66 -4.45 3.29
C PHE A 30 -7.26 -3.08 3.04
N SER A 31 -7.74 -2.85 1.82
CA SER A 31 -8.65 -1.74 1.53
C SER A 31 -10.02 -2.26 1.13
N PHE A 32 -11.05 -1.59 1.63
CA PHE A 32 -12.44 -1.96 1.40
C PHE A 32 -12.94 -1.53 0.01
N THR A 33 -12.79 -0.25 -0.36
CA THR A 33 -13.28 0.28 -1.66
C THR A 33 -12.22 0.97 -2.50
N GLU A 34 -11.28 1.67 -1.86
CA GLU A 34 -10.37 2.60 -2.53
C GLU A 34 -8.94 2.44 -2.02
N SER A 35 -8.01 2.24 -2.94
CA SER A 35 -6.59 2.12 -2.63
C SER A 35 -5.76 2.75 -3.74
N LEU A 36 -4.62 3.29 -3.36
CA LEU A 36 -3.59 3.71 -4.30
C LEU A 36 -2.39 2.78 -4.18
N VAL A 37 -1.80 2.44 -5.33
CA VAL A 37 -0.48 1.83 -5.39
C VAL A 37 0.41 2.64 -6.31
N ASP A 38 1.65 2.87 -5.88
CA ASP A 38 2.68 3.50 -6.71
C ASP A 38 4.00 2.74 -6.59
N ALA A 39 4.71 2.60 -7.70
CA ALA A 39 6.03 1.95 -7.73
C ALA A 39 7.11 2.99 -7.44
N LEU A 40 8.01 2.68 -6.50
CA LEU A 40 8.99 3.65 -6.03
C LEU A 40 10.29 3.62 -6.84
N PRO A 41 10.97 4.77 -7.02
CA PRO A 41 12.33 4.81 -7.53
C PRO A 41 13.27 3.92 -6.70
N GLY A 42 14.09 3.11 -7.38
CA GLY A 42 14.99 2.16 -6.70
C GLY A 42 14.28 0.94 -6.10
N GLY A 43 13.04 0.67 -6.51
CA GLY A 43 12.28 -0.51 -6.13
C GLY A 43 11.45 -0.35 -4.86
N GLY A 44 10.46 -1.22 -4.73
CA GLY A 44 9.44 -1.16 -3.69
C GLY A 44 8.15 -0.48 -4.15
N TYR A 45 7.19 -0.43 -3.24
CA TYR A 45 5.82 0.01 -3.49
C TYR A 45 5.31 0.86 -2.34
N TYR A 46 4.68 1.98 -2.68
CA TYR A 46 3.79 2.72 -1.80
C TYR A 46 2.37 2.17 -1.94
N ILE A 47 1.71 1.91 -0.82
CA ILE A 47 0.30 1.51 -0.77
C ILE A 47 -0.42 2.43 0.20
N GLU A 48 -1.57 2.92 -0.24
CA GLU A 48 -2.49 3.74 0.57
C GLU A 48 -3.81 3.00 0.69
N GLU A 49 -4.20 2.63 1.91
CA GLU A 49 -5.57 2.26 2.22
C GLU A 49 -6.38 3.55 2.43
N GLN A 50 -7.08 4.06 1.42
CA GLN A 50 -7.55 5.46 1.44
C GLN A 50 -8.51 5.75 2.62
N ASN A 51 -9.54 4.92 2.80
CA ASN A 51 -10.56 5.17 3.83
C ASN A 51 -10.05 5.03 5.27
N SER A 52 -9.15 4.08 5.54
CA SER A 52 -8.49 3.90 6.85
C SER A 52 -7.24 4.78 6.99
N SER A 53 -6.77 5.36 5.87
CA SER A 53 -5.58 6.19 5.75
C SER A 53 -4.31 5.56 6.28
N VAL A 54 -4.23 4.23 6.19
CA VAL A 54 -3.01 3.49 6.52
C VAL A 54 -2.07 3.55 5.33
N LEU A 55 -0.87 4.05 5.58
CA LEU A 55 0.16 4.31 4.59
C LEU A 55 1.27 3.27 4.76
N TRP A 56 1.66 2.63 3.66
CA TRP A 56 2.64 1.57 3.67
C TRP A 56 3.76 1.79 2.65
N ILE A 57 4.98 1.39 3.02
CA ILE A 57 6.08 1.19 2.07
C ILE A 57 6.55 -0.24 2.18
N LEU A 58 6.44 -1.00 1.09
CA LEU A 58 6.94 -2.37 0.98
C LEU A 58 8.18 -2.38 0.09
N LYS A 59 9.30 -2.90 0.58
CA LYS A 59 10.55 -2.96 -0.18
C LYS A 59 11.42 -4.09 0.32
N ASP A 60 12.11 -4.76 -0.61
CA ASP A 60 13.07 -5.84 -0.32
C ASP A 60 12.47 -6.98 0.52
N GLY A 61 11.18 -7.29 0.33
CA GLY A 61 10.49 -8.36 1.06
C GLY A 61 10.07 -7.97 2.49
N GLU A 62 10.09 -6.69 2.84
CA GLU A 62 9.77 -6.19 4.17
C GLU A 62 8.85 -4.96 4.14
N VAL A 63 8.17 -4.71 5.27
CA VAL A 63 7.48 -3.45 5.53
C VAL A 63 8.51 -2.45 6.03
N LYS A 64 8.85 -1.44 5.22
CA LYS A 64 9.78 -0.37 5.59
C LYS A 64 9.10 0.80 6.31
N TYR A 65 7.80 0.95 6.09
CA TYR A 65 7.00 2.00 6.71
C TYR A 65 5.55 1.52 6.86
N LYS A 66 4.95 1.81 8.01
CA LYS A 66 3.52 1.72 8.28
C LYS A 66 3.17 2.93 9.15
N ASN A 67 2.23 3.76 8.71
CA ASN A 67 1.79 4.89 9.53
C ASN A 67 0.36 5.34 9.22
N ILE A 68 -0.19 6.11 10.13
CA ILE A 68 -1.43 6.90 9.97
C ILE A 68 -1.06 8.35 10.30
N LEU A 69 -1.53 9.31 9.51
CA LEU A 69 -1.24 10.73 9.76
C LEU A 69 -2.15 11.25 10.89
N PRO A 70 -1.61 11.54 12.09
CA PRO A 70 -2.45 11.96 13.22
C PRO A 70 -3.10 13.31 12.91
N SER A 71 -4.34 13.48 13.37
CA SER A 71 -5.01 14.78 13.32
C SER A 71 -4.61 15.62 14.53
N GLN A 72 -4.74 16.94 14.38
CA GLN A 72 -4.77 17.89 15.49
C GLN A 72 -5.97 17.67 16.44
N HIS A 73 -7.01 16.95 16.00
CA HIS A 73 -8.17 16.60 16.83
C HIS A 73 -7.94 15.24 17.49
N GLU A 74 -8.01 15.21 18.82
CA GLU A 74 -7.82 13.98 19.61
C GLU A 74 -8.77 12.87 19.15
N GLY A 75 -8.25 11.65 19.02
CA GLY A 75 -9.00 10.48 18.56
C GLY A 75 -9.24 10.42 17.04
N HIS A 76 -8.69 11.36 16.25
CA HIS A 76 -8.87 11.41 14.80
C HIS A 76 -7.53 11.32 14.06
N HIS A 77 -7.61 10.94 12.79
CA HIS A 77 -6.50 11.01 11.83
C HIS A 77 -6.95 11.78 10.58
N HIS A 78 -5.99 12.26 9.80
CA HIS A 78 -6.29 12.82 8.50
C HIS A 78 -6.71 11.72 7.52
N LEU A 79 -7.65 12.05 6.64
CA LEU A 79 -7.98 11.23 5.50
C LEU A 79 -6.89 11.40 4.44
N ALA A 80 -6.08 10.37 4.22
CA ALA A 80 -5.16 10.30 3.10
C ALA A 80 -5.95 10.05 1.81
N ASN A 81 -5.64 10.81 0.77
CA ASN A 81 -6.27 10.65 -0.52
C ASN A 81 -5.29 11.06 -1.63
N TRP A 82 -4.95 10.12 -2.52
CA TRP A 82 -4.03 10.33 -3.64
C TRP A 82 -2.63 10.82 -3.20
N GLY A 83 -2.09 10.22 -2.13
CA GLY A 83 -0.75 10.51 -1.66
C GLY A 83 0.33 10.15 -2.68
N ARG A 84 1.46 10.85 -2.62
CA ARG A 84 2.63 10.60 -3.47
C ARG A 84 3.91 10.63 -2.64
N VAL A 85 4.78 9.66 -2.86
CA VAL A 85 6.14 9.68 -2.30
C VAL A 85 7.00 10.59 -3.16
N MET A 86 7.57 11.63 -2.55
CA MET A 86 8.50 12.54 -3.21
C MET A 86 9.94 12.00 -3.14
N PRO A 87 10.75 12.20 -4.19
CA PRO A 87 12.16 11.79 -4.21
C PRO A 87 13.03 12.58 -3.24
#